data_AF-A0A6C0TTU8-F1
#
_entry.id   AF-A0A6C0TTU8-F1
#
_cell.length_a   1.000
_cell.length_b   1.000
_cell.length_c   1.000
_cell.angle_alpha   90.00
_cell.angle_beta   90.00
_cell.angle_gamma   90.00
#
_symmetry.space_group_name_H-M   'P 1'
#
loop_
_entity.id
_entity.type
_entity.pdbx_description
1 polymer ?
#
loop_
_entity_poly.entity_id
_entity_poly.type
_entity_poly.pdbx_seq_one_letter_code
_entity_poly.pdbx_strand_id
1 'polypeptide(L)'
;MMRNDVRIEVADWLSCESLRDIRRAVFIDEQCIPADEEWDADDAVSVHFLMRVKGEPAGTARLLPDGHIGRVAIMRDWRGTGLGRALMLAVMEHARGAGMDTLRLSAQTYALDFYRGLGFVVDSGEYLEAGIPHHRMICRSGINSASDEMAPIDFISPGRFEIHNPQEPTRPDSEYPQPQRLGIDPDLVPVDEQNALQHACNLALQARRSLTIYAADQALWLFNQRAFIESCKPLITCNPRARIRVLVQDVGKDLLNGHSIVGLMHRFPSFCEVRRQHPDLAPDPRVFMLADDAGLLLLPKATMRNGFVRYNSRDQVRRHGGRFDELWATSQTDPALRRFLL
;
A
#
# COMPACT_ATOMS: atom_id res chain seq x y z
N MET A 1 9.60 15.52 33.97
CA MET A 1 8.97 14.68 35.01
C MET A 1 7.77 13.92 34.40
N MET A 2 7.98 13.04 33.41
CA MET A 2 6.90 12.31 32.69
C MET A 2 7.17 10.80 32.64
N ARG A 3 7.33 10.14 33.81
CA ARG A 3 7.67 8.70 33.85
C ARG A 3 6.61 7.77 34.45
N ASN A 4 5.49 8.28 34.96
CA ASN A 4 4.57 7.43 35.76
C ASN A 4 3.41 6.77 35.01
N ASP A 5 3.14 7.10 33.75
CA ASP A 5 1.93 6.59 33.06
C ASP A 5 2.22 5.67 31.87
N VAL A 6 3.48 5.31 31.60
CA VAL A 6 3.83 4.38 30.53
C VAL A 6 4.19 3.04 31.13
N ARG A 7 3.43 2.00 30.77
CA ARG A 7 3.67 0.61 31.19
C ARG A 7 3.87 -0.24 29.95
N ILE A 8 4.93 -1.05 29.96
CA ILE A 8 5.20 -2.05 28.91
C ILE A 8 5.26 -3.39 29.61
N GLU A 9 4.50 -4.36 29.11
CA GLU A 9 4.45 -5.71 29.67
C GLU A 9 4.47 -6.75 28.57
N VAL A 10 4.98 -7.93 28.90
CA VAL A 10 4.82 -9.11 28.04
C VAL A 10 3.36 -9.54 28.11
N ALA A 11 2.75 -9.71 26.96
CA ALA A 11 1.37 -10.11 26.82
C ALA A 11 1.27 -11.43 26.07
N ASP A 12 0.33 -12.28 26.51
CA ASP A 12 0.02 -13.52 25.80
C ASP A 12 -0.78 -13.20 24.54
N TRP A 13 -0.35 -13.77 23.41
CA TRP A 13 -0.98 -13.52 22.12
C TRP A 13 -2.45 -13.91 22.12
N LEU A 14 -2.80 -15.09 22.62
CA LEU A 14 -4.16 -15.62 22.50
C LEU A 14 -5.15 -14.80 23.35
N SER A 15 -4.80 -14.52 24.60
CA SER A 15 -5.68 -13.88 25.58
C SER A 15 -5.72 -12.34 25.50
N CYS A 16 -4.75 -11.69 24.85
CA CYS A 16 -4.68 -10.23 24.81
C CYS A 16 -5.23 -9.64 23.51
N GLU A 17 -6.50 -9.19 23.54
CA GLU A 17 -7.17 -8.56 22.39
C GLU A 17 -6.50 -7.26 21.95
N SER A 18 -6.00 -6.46 22.89
CA SER A 18 -5.37 -5.17 22.60
C SER A 18 -4.18 -5.25 21.64
N LEU A 19 -3.45 -6.38 21.61
CA LEU A 19 -2.37 -6.59 20.64
C LEU A 19 -2.91 -6.62 19.21
N ARG A 20 -4.01 -7.35 18.99
CA ARG A 20 -4.68 -7.48 17.69
C ARG A 20 -5.31 -6.16 17.27
N ASP A 21 -5.94 -5.45 18.19
CA ASP A 21 -6.57 -4.17 17.88
C ASP A 21 -5.56 -3.13 17.38
N ILE A 22 -4.41 -3.01 18.06
CA ILE A 22 -3.34 -2.09 17.65
C ILE A 22 -2.78 -2.50 16.28
N ARG A 23 -2.49 -3.80 16.09
CA ARG A 23 -1.95 -4.31 14.82
C ARG A 23 -2.94 -4.11 13.67
N ARG A 24 -4.22 -4.38 13.87
CA ARG A 24 -5.27 -4.10 12.87
C ARG A 24 -5.31 -2.61 12.54
N ALA A 25 -5.37 -1.74 13.54
CA ALA A 25 -5.47 -0.30 13.31
C ALA A 25 -4.26 0.26 12.53
N VAL A 26 -3.05 -0.20 12.84
CA VAL A 26 -1.82 0.33 12.22
C VAL A 26 -1.45 -0.39 10.92
N PHE A 27 -1.47 -1.71 10.89
CA PHE A 27 -1.02 -2.47 9.71
C PHE A 27 -2.12 -2.67 8.69
N ILE A 28 -3.33 -3.04 9.11
CA ILE A 28 -4.45 -3.32 8.19
C ILE A 28 -5.15 -2.03 7.78
N ASP A 29 -5.63 -1.25 8.74
CA ASP A 29 -6.48 -0.09 8.46
C ASP A 29 -5.66 1.10 7.92
N GLU A 30 -4.50 1.38 8.53
CA GLU A 30 -3.64 2.50 8.13
C GLU A 30 -2.65 2.14 7.02
N GLN A 31 -1.80 1.12 7.20
CA GLN A 31 -0.79 0.74 6.22
C GLN A 31 -1.33 -0.16 5.11
N CYS A 32 -2.61 -0.55 5.18
CA CYS A 32 -3.26 -1.26 4.10
C CYS A 32 -2.63 -2.63 3.79
N ILE A 33 -2.03 -3.28 4.79
CA ILE A 33 -1.51 -4.66 4.73
C ILE A 33 -2.71 -5.63 4.79
N PRO A 34 -2.79 -6.64 3.90
CA PRO A 34 -3.85 -7.64 3.96
C PRO A 34 -3.92 -8.35 5.32
N ALA A 35 -5.13 -8.63 5.81
CA ALA A 35 -5.29 -9.23 7.14
C ALA A 35 -4.63 -10.61 7.24
N ASP A 36 -4.69 -11.41 6.17
CA ASP A 36 -4.07 -12.72 6.04
C ASP A 36 -2.53 -12.66 5.93
N GLU A 37 -1.95 -11.52 5.55
CA GLU A 37 -0.50 -11.27 5.63
C GLU A 37 -0.10 -10.74 7.01
N GLU A 38 -1.00 -10.04 7.71
CA GLU A 38 -0.74 -9.46 9.02
C GLU A 38 -0.67 -10.54 10.11
N TRP A 39 -1.61 -11.49 10.10
CA TRP A 39 -1.66 -12.61 11.05
C TRP A 39 -0.87 -13.80 10.50
N ASP A 40 0.14 -14.27 11.24
CA ASP A 40 0.97 -15.40 10.79
C ASP A 40 1.06 -16.51 11.85
N ALA A 41 1.58 -17.67 11.44
CA ALA A 41 1.76 -18.82 12.33
C ALA A 41 2.78 -18.55 13.45
N ASP A 42 3.68 -17.58 13.23
CA ASP A 42 4.75 -17.26 14.17
C ASP A 42 4.25 -16.45 15.37
N ASP A 43 3.05 -15.88 15.28
CA ASP A 43 2.39 -15.20 16.39
C ASP A 43 2.22 -16.11 17.63
N ALA A 44 2.02 -17.41 17.44
CA ALA A 44 1.84 -18.37 18.53
C ALA A 44 3.15 -18.71 19.28
N VAL A 45 4.32 -18.53 18.65
CA VAL A 45 5.63 -18.88 19.22
C VAL A 45 6.44 -17.65 19.63
N SER A 46 5.91 -16.46 19.41
CA SER A 46 6.56 -15.19 19.69
C SER A 46 6.28 -14.66 21.09
N VAL A 47 7.21 -13.86 21.60
CA VAL A 47 6.96 -12.99 22.76
C VAL A 47 6.36 -11.69 22.26
N HIS A 48 5.21 -11.29 22.81
CA HIS A 48 4.53 -10.05 22.44
C HIS A 48 4.62 -9.03 23.58
N PHE A 49 4.75 -7.77 23.21
CA PHE A 49 4.86 -6.64 24.13
C PHE A 49 3.68 -5.73 23.94
N LEU A 50 2.94 -5.45 25.01
CA LEU A 50 1.89 -4.45 25.02
C LEU A 50 2.36 -3.19 25.77
N MET A 51 2.26 -2.04 25.12
CA MET A 51 2.46 -0.74 25.74
C MET A 51 1.11 -0.09 26.05
N ARG A 52 0.97 0.36 27.30
CA ARG A 52 -0.16 1.18 27.76
C ARG A 52 0.32 2.56 28.18
N VAL A 53 -0.45 3.59 27.82
CA VAL A 53 -0.24 4.97 28.27
C VAL A 53 -1.50 5.42 28.99
N LYS A 54 -1.38 5.79 30.27
CA LYS A 54 -2.52 6.14 31.14
C LYS A 54 -3.58 5.03 31.21
N GLY A 55 -3.14 3.77 31.16
CA GLY A 55 -4.00 2.58 31.15
C GLY A 55 -4.50 2.14 29.76
N GLU A 56 -4.43 3.02 28.77
CA GLU A 56 -4.94 2.75 27.41
C GLU A 56 -3.89 2.06 26.52
N PRO A 57 -4.26 1.07 25.69
CA PRO A 57 -3.37 0.47 24.70
C PRO A 57 -2.83 1.52 23.71
N ALA A 58 -1.51 1.63 23.60
CA ALA A 58 -0.86 2.66 22.81
C ALA A 58 0.17 2.11 21.81
N GLY A 59 0.70 0.91 22.04
CA GLY A 59 1.68 0.32 21.15
C GLY A 59 1.92 -1.17 21.37
N THR A 60 2.54 -1.81 20.39
CA THR A 60 2.84 -3.25 20.41
C THR A 60 4.12 -3.57 19.64
N ALA A 61 4.79 -4.65 20.01
CA ALA A 61 5.91 -5.24 19.28
C ALA A 61 5.93 -6.76 19.46
N ARG A 62 6.56 -7.46 18.52
CA ARG A 62 6.74 -8.91 18.54
C ARG A 62 8.23 -9.25 18.48
N LEU A 63 8.66 -10.23 19.28
CA LEU A 63 9.99 -10.81 19.27
C LEU A 63 9.91 -12.32 19.03
N LEU A 64 10.54 -12.78 17.96
CA LEU A 64 10.64 -14.19 17.61
C LEU A 64 11.77 -14.89 18.39
N PRO A 65 11.70 -16.23 18.56
CA PRO A 65 12.75 -17.00 19.24
C PRO A 65 14.15 -16.89 18.61
N ASP A 66 14.24 -16.51 17.34
CA ASP A 66 15.48 -16.35 16.59
C ASP A 66 16.07 -14.92 16.64
N GLY A 67 15.47 -14.03 17.44
CA GLY A 67 15.88 -12.64 17.60
C GLY A 67 15.30 -11.66 16.58
N HIS A 68 14.38 -12.08 15.70
CA HIS A 68 13.68 -11.15 14.83
C HIS A 68 12.62 -10.34 15.58
N ILE A 69 12.74 -9.01 15.48
CA ILE A 69 11.77 -8.04 15.96
C ILE A 69 10.87 -7.65 14.80
N GLY A 70 9.56 -7.69 15.03
CA GLY A 70 8.55 -7.36 14.04
C GLY A 70 7.30 -6.75 14.66
N ARG A 71 6.33 -6.41 13.80
CA ARG A 71 5.01 -5.87 14.19
C ARG A 71 5.09 -4.72 15.19
N VAL A 72 6.11 -3.87 15.04
CA VAL A 72 6.33 -2.68 15.88
C VAL A 72 5.34 -1.60 15.44
N ALA A 73 4.38 -1.28 16.31
CA ALA A 73 3.33 -0.32 16.02
C ALA A 73 3.06 0.59 17.22
N ILE A 74 2.89 1.89 16.95
CA ILE A 74 2.40 2.89 17.90
C ILE A 74 1.14 3.51 17.30
N MET A 75 0.08 3.56 18.10
CA MET A 75 -1.18 4.20 17.74
C MET A 75 -0.95 5.67 17.35
N ARG A 76 -1.68 6.15 16.34
CA ARG A 76 -1.43 7.45 15.69
C ARG A 76 -1.31 8.63 16.68
N ASP A 77 -2.19 8.67 17.67
CA ASP A 77 -2.28 9.75 18.65
C ASP A 77 -1.06 9.86 19.58
N TRP A 78 -0.24 8.80 19.62
CA TRP A 78 0.90 8.67 20.52
C TRP A 78 2.26 8.79 19.81
N ARG A 79 2.29 9.00 18.50
CA ARG A 79 3.53 9.12 17.72
C ARG A 79 4.26 10.44 17.97
N GLY A 80 5.56 10.47 17.71
CA GLY A 80 6.40 11.67 17.93
C GLY A 80 6.71 11.99 19.40
N THR A 81 6.26 11.17 20.36
CA THR A 81 6.44 11.38 21.81
C THR A 81 7.62 10.61 22.42
N GLY A 82 8.36 9.86 21.61
CA GLY A 82 9.46 8.98 22.06
C GLY A 82 9.03 7.59 22.55
N LEU A 83 7.72 7.28 22.55
CA LEU A 83 7.18 5.99 22.98
C LEU A 83 7.71 4.80 22.17
N GLY A 84 7.89 4.94 20.85
CA GLY A 84 8.49 3.88 20.03
C GLY A 84 9.90 3.48 20.51
N ARG A 85 10.70 4.46 20.96
CA ARG A 85 12.03 4.19 21.53
C ARG A 85 11.92 3.42 22.85
N ALA A 86 10.98 3.81 23.72
CA ALA A 86 10.76 3.11 24.99
C ALA A 86 10.32 1.66 24.78
N LEU A 87 9.42 1.42 23.81
CA LEU A 87 8.99 0.08 23.42
C LEU A 87 10.16 -0.78 22.95
N MET A 88 10.96 -0.28 22.01
CA MET A 88 12.11 -1.02 21.47
C MET A 88 13.16 -1.34 22.54
N LEU A 89 13.44 -0.42 23.46
CA LEU A 89 14.37 -0.69 24.56
C LEU A 89 13.87 -1.81 25.48
N ALA A 90 12.56 -1.91 25.72
CA ALA A 90 11.99 -3.01 26.50
C ALA A 90 12.14 -4.37 25.77
N VAL A 91 11.95 -4.39 24.45
CA VAL A 91 12.18 -5.58 23.62
C VAL A 91 13.64 -6.01 23.65
N MET A 92 14.57 -5.06 23.47
CA MET A 92 16.02 -5.32 23.50
C MET A 92 16.48 -5.84 24.86
N GLU A 93 15.96 -5.29 25.95
CA GLU A 93 16.29 -5.75 27.31
C GLU A 93 15.76 -7.16 27.58
N HIS A 94 14.55 -7.49 27.12
CA HIS A 94 14.01 -8.83 27.21
C HIS A 94 14.86 -9.84 26.42
N ALA A 95 15.23 -9.50 25.18
CA ALA A 95 16.08 -10.34 24.34
C ALA A 95 17.47 -10.57 24.97
N ARG A 96 18.07 -9.53 25.56
CA ARG A 96 19.33 -9.63 26.30
C ARG A 96 19.20 -10.57 27.50
N GLY A 97 18.11 -10.48 28.26
CA GLY A 97 17.79 -11.39 29.36
C GLY A 97 17.60 -12.84 28.92
N ALA A 98 17.13 -13.06 27.68
CA ALA A 98 16.99 -14.37 27.05
C ALA A 98 18.28 -14.89 26.39
N GLY A 99 19.39 -14.15 26.45
CA GLY A 99 20.68 -14.55 25.86
C GLY A 99 20.73 -14.44 24.34
N MET A 100 19.91 -13.57 23.73
CA MET A 100 19.92 -13.33 22.29
C MET A 100 21.00 -12.32 21.91
N ASP A 101 22.13 -12.80 21.39
CA ASP A 101 23.28 -11.96 21.04
C ASP A 101 23.09 -11.09 19.79
N THR A 102 22.11 -11.42 18.95
CA THR A 102 21.82 -10.70 17.71
C THR A 102 20.33 -10.50 17.54
N LEU A 103 19.95 -9.24 17.34
CA LEU A 103 18.60 -8.81 16.98
C LEU A 103 18.56 -8.43 15.51
N ARG A 104 17.43 -8.74 14.86
CA ARG A 104 17.20 -8.47 13.44
C ARG A 104 15.84 -7.84 13.27
N LEU A 105 15.69 -6.97 12.28
CA LEU A 105 14.38 -6.45 11.87
C LEU A 105 14.37 -6.08 10.40
N SER A 106 13.16 -6.00 9.84
CA SER A 106 12.91 -5.39 8.53
C SER A 106 12.37 -3.98 8.79
N ALA A 107 13.14 -2.96 8.42
CA ALA A 107 12.77 -1.56 8.61
C ALA A 107 12.28 -0.95 7.30
N GLN A 108 11.11 -0.34 7.32
CA GLN A 108 10.65 0.53 6.23
C GLN A 108 11.66 1.66 6.01
N THR A 109 11.91 2.05 4.75
CA THR A 109 12.97 3.02 4.40
C THR A 109 12.87 4.34 5.17
N TYR A 110 11.67 4.81 5.52
CA TYR A 110 11.49 6.04 6.31
C TYR A 110 11.87 5.89 7.80
N ALA A 111 11.94 4.66 8.33
CA ALA A 111 12.20 4.38 9.74
C ALA A 111 13.67 4.05 10.04
N LEU A 112 14.56 4.12 9.04
CA LEU A 112 15.97 3.75 9.20
C LEU A 112 16.67 4.57 10.28
N ASP A 113 16.48 5.90 10.29
CA ASP A 113 17.15 6.78 11.25
C ASP A 113 16.67 6.53 12.69
N PHE A 114 15.40 6.16 12.86
CA PHE A 114 14.87 5.74 14.15
C PHE A 114 15.61 4.50 14.69
N TYR A 115 15.81 3.48 13.85
CA TYR A 115 16.51 2.26 14.26
C TYR A 115 18.02 2.45 14.39
N ARG A 116 18.64 3.31 13.57
CA ARG A 116 20.05 3.72 13.75
C ARG A 116 20.30 4.34 15.12
N GLY A 117 19.39 5.20 15.59
CA GLY A 117 19.44 5.78 16.93
C GLY A 117 19.30 4.76 18.09
N LEU A 118 18.91 3.52 17.79
CA LEU A 118 18.83 2.39 18.72
C LEU A 118 20.03 1.42 18.59
N GLY A 119 20.99 1.71 17.71
CA GLY A 119 22.18 0.88 17.49
C GLY A 119 22.04 -0.18 16.40
N PHE A 120 20.95 -0.15 15.61
CA PHE A 120 20.81 -1.03 14.44
C PHE A 120 21.60 -0.50 13.24
N VAL A 121 22.21 -1.40 12.50
CA VAL A 121 22.92 -1.10 11.24
C VAL A 121 22.25 -1.82 10.07
N VAL A 122 22.26 -1.20 8.89
CA VAL A 122 21.72 -1.81 7.66
C VAL A 122 22.64 -2.95 7.21
N ASP A 123 22.07 -4.13 6.96
CA ASP A 123 22.77 -5.37 6.55
C ASP A 123 22.34 -5.84 5.15
N SER A 124 21.49 -5.07 4.46
CA SER A 124 21.01 -5.41 3.11
C SER A 124 20.86 -4.19 2.20
N GLY A 125 20.77 -4.47 0.88
CA GLY A 125 20.15 -3.53 -0.06
C GLY A 125 18.66 -3.34 0.22
N GLU A 126 18.05 -2.36 -0.46
CA GLU A 126 16.60 -2.14 -0.40
C GLU A 126 15.87 -3.30 -1.07
N TYR A 127 14.79 -3.77 -0.46
CA TYR A 127 13.87 -4.77 -1.03
C TYR A 127 12.42 -4.42 -0.72
N LEU A 128 11.49 -5.02 -1.45
CA LEU A 128 10.06 -4.84 -1.21
C LEU A 128 9.53 -5.94 -0.31
N GLU A 129 8.80 -5.55 0.74
CA GLU A 129 8.07 -6.45 1.65
C GLU A 129 6.65 -5.91 1.83
N ALA A 130 5.63 -6.76 1.59
CA ALA A 130 4.24 -6.34 1.40
C ALA A 130 4.10 -5.15 0.43
N GLY A 131 5.07 -5.03 -0.49
CA GLY A 131 5.13 -3.96 -1.47
C GLY A 131 5.60 -2.59 -0.97
N ILE A 132 6.14 -2.50 0.24
CA ILE A 132 6.75 -1.30 0.82
C ILE A 132 8.29 -1.44 0.78
N PRO A 133 9.06 -0.39 0.46
CA PRO A 133 10.52 -0.43 0.52
C PRO A 133 11.05 -0.63 1.94
N HIS A 134 11.91 -1.63 2.11
CA HIS A 134 12.51 -2.03 3.36
C HIS A 134 14.01 -2.29 3.24
N HIS A 135 14.70 -2.19 4.37
CA HIS A 135 16.04 -2.73 4.56
C HIS A 135 16.06 -3.65 5.78
N ARG A 136 16.83 -4.72 5.68
CA ARG A 136 17.18 -5.55 6.83
C ARG A 136 18.18 -4.79 7.69
N MET A 137 17.93 -4.76 8.99
CA MET A 137 18.85 -4.19 9.96
C MET A 137 19.17 -5.18 11.07
N ILE A 138 20.40 -5.10 11.59
CA ILE A 138 20.90 -5.96 12.66
C ILE A 138 21.46 -5.14 13.82
N CYS A 139 21.34 -5.65 15.03
CA CYS A 139 21.97 -5.11 16.23
C CYS A 139 22.60 -6.26 17.02
N ARG A 140 23.89 -6.19 17.36
CA ARG A 140 24.60 -7.23 18.12
C ARG A 140 24.86 -6.77 19.55
N SER A 141 24.39 -7.53 20.55
CA SER A 141 24.74 -7.24 21.95
C SER A 141 26.16 -7.72 22.21
N GLY A 142 27.12 -6.82 22.11
CA GLY A 142 28.54 -7.14 22.27
C GLY A 142 29.50 -6.08 21.72
N ILE A 143 29.02 -5.11 20.93
CA ILE A 143 29.85 -3.98 20.48
C ILE A 143 29.74 -2.87 21.52
N ASN A 144 30.47 -3.07 22.63
CA ASN A 144 31.10 -2.00 23.39
C ASN A 144 32.35 -2.56 24.06
N SER A 145 33.44 -2.65 23.28
CA SER A 145 34.79 -2.39 23.77
C SER A 145 35.76 -2.14 22.60
N ALA A 146 36.13 -0.87 22.43
CA ALA A 146 37.40 -0.35 21.90
C ALA A 146 37.85 -0.69 20.45
N SER A 147 37.47 0.17 19.50
CA SER A 147 38.41 0.92 18.63
C SER A 147 37.63 1.82 17.66
N ASP A 148 37.32 3.04 18.10
CA ASP A 148 37.48 4.24 17.28
C ASP A 148 37.44 5.44 18.25
N GLU A 149 38.60 5.73 18.82
CA GLU A 149 38.90 7.09 19.29
C GLU A 149 38.84 8.00 18.05
N MET A 150 37.67 8.52 17.72
CA MET A 150 37.64 9.81 17.07
C MET A 150 38.00 10.84 18.12
N ALA A 151 39.13 11.51 17.91
CA ALA A 151 39.59 12.62 18.74
C ALA A 151 38.42 13.59 19.00
N PRO A 152 38.29 14.14 20.23
CA PRO A 152 37.28 15.15 20.49
C PRO A 152 37.46 16.30 19.51
N ILE A 153 36.46 16.52 18.66
CA ILE A 153 36.39 17.74 17.87
C ILE A 153 36.05 18.83 18.87
N ASP A 154 37.03 19.70 19.18
CA ASP A 154 36.77 20.95 19.88
C ASP A 154 35.86 21.81 19.01
N PHE A 155 34.55 21.70 19.24
CA PHE A 155 33.57 22.56 18.60
C PHE A 155 33.60 23.93 19.28
N ILE A 156 34.45 24.81 18.77
CA ILE A 156 34.41 26.24 19.07
C ILE A 156 33.36 26.86 18.15
N SER A 157 32.21 27.23 18.71
CA SER A 157 31.19 27.99 17.99
C SER A 157 31.74 29.39 17.67
N PRO A 158 31.86 29.81 16.40
CA PRO A 158 32.20 31.18 16.06
C PRO A 158 30.92 32.03 16.09
N GLY A 159 30.31 32.15 17.27
CA GLY A 159 29.20 33.07 17.52
C GLY A 159 27.94 32.84 16.68
N ARG A 160 27.01 33.81 16.83
CA ARG A 160 25.62 33.77 16.36
C ARG A 160 25.57 33.86 14.83
N PHE A 161 25.22 32.77 14.15
CA PHE A 161 24.95 32.79 12.71
C PHE A 161 23.51 33.26 12.45
N GLU A 162 23.35 34.29 11.62
CA GLU A 162 22.10 34.53 10.91
C GLU A 162 21.98 33.50 9.78
N ILE A 163 20.93 32.68 9.83
CA ILE A 163 20.64 31.69 8.79
C ILE A 163 20.13 32.46 7.57
N HIS A 164 21.01 32.71 6.59
CA HIS A 164 20.56 32.95 5.23
C HIS A 164 20.21 31.61 4.59
N ASN A 165 18.91 31.31 4.56
CA ASN A 165 18.40 30.23 3.74
C ASN A 165 18.74 30.59 2.29
N PRO A 166 19.53 29.78 1.56
CA PRO A 166 19.68 30.01 0.12
C PRO A 166 18.27 30.00 -0.48
N GLN A 167 17.96 30.96 -1.35
CA GLN A 167 16.69 30.93 -2.08
C GLN A 167 16.53 29.55 -2.69
N GLU A 168 15.37 28.92 -2.46
CA GLU A 168 15.03 27.62 -3.03
C GLU A 168 15.49 27.61 -4.48
N PRO A 169 16.29 26.62 -4.92
CA PRO A 169 16.61 26.51 -6.33
C PRO A 169 15.27 26.48 -7.06
N THR A 170 15.01 27.48 -7.89
CA THR A 170 13.86 27.49 -8.79
C THR A 170 13.96 26.19 -9.56
N ARG A 171 13.06 25.25 -9.25
CA ARG A 171 12.95 23.99 -9.98
C ARG A 171 12.92 24.36 -11.46
N PRO A 172 13.80 23.81 -12.31
CA PRO A 172 13.62 23.98 -13.73
C PRO A 172 12.21 23.52 -14.05
N ASP A 173 11.45 24.35 -14.77
CA ASP A 173 10.12 24.01 -15.27
C ASP A 173 10.21 22.61 -15.87
N SER A 174 9.49 21.68 -15.23
CA SER A 174 9.51 20.25 -15.57
C SER A 174 9.26 20.05 -17.06
N GLU A 175 10.26 19.54 -17.79
CA GLU A 175 10.13 19.00 -19.16
C GLU A 175 9.19 17.77 -19.23
N TYR A 176 8.68 17.28 -18.09
CA TYR A 176 7.63 16.28 -18.07
C TYR A 176 6.28 16.94 -18.37
N PRO A 177 5.56 16.49 -19.42
CA PRO A 177 4.22 16.98 -19.69
C PRO A 177 3.35 16.74 -18.46
N GLN A 178 2.70 17.80 -17.98
CA GLN A 178 1.78 17.68 -16.84
C GLN A 178 0.69 16.65 -17.18
N PRO A 179 0.32 15.76 -16.24
CA PRO A 179 -0.69 14.75 -16.50
C PRO A 179 -2.02 15.42 -16.87
N GLN A 180 -2.66 14.95 -17.95
CA GLN A 180 -3.93 15.49 -18.39
C GLN A 180 -4.99 15.40 -17.29
N ARG A 181 -5.84 16.41 -17.21
CA ARG A 181 -6.84 16.62 -16.16
C ARG A 181 -8.21 16.09 -16.58
N LEU A 182 -8.72 15.14 -15.81
CA LEU A 182 -10.05 14.55 -15.99
C LEU A 182 -11.14 15.62 -15.93
N GLY A 183 -12.04 15.61 -16.92
CA GLY A 183 -13.14 16.56 -17.06
C GLY A 183 -12.74 17.94 -17.60
N ILE A 184 -11.46 18.16 -17.90
CA ILE A 184 -10.95 19.44 -18.39
C ILE A 184 -10.37 19.24 -19.79
N ASP A 185 -9.34 18.40 -19.93
CA ASP A 185 -8.60 18.31 -21.18
C ASP A 185 -9.39 17.52 -22.26
N PRO A 186 -9.71 18.15 -23.41
CA PRO A 186 -10.57 17.56 -24.43
C PRO A 186 -9.82 16.69 -25.45
N ASP A 187 -8.48 16.78 -25.44
CA ASP A 187 -7.64 16.22 -26.48
C ASP A 187 -7.74 14.69 -26.54
N LEU A 188 -7.73 14.18 -27.77
CA LEU A 188 -7.55 12.76 -28.01
C LEU A 188 -6.05 12.47 -27.97
N VAL A 189 -5.65 11.64 -27.03
CA VAL A 189 -4.27 11.20 -26.90
C VAL A 189 -4.18 9.76 -27.39
N PRO A 190 -3.38 9.45 -28.42
CA PRO A 190 -3.17 8.08 -28.85
C PRO A 190 -2.50 7.29 -27.73
N VAL A 191 -2.96 6.05 -27.51
CA VAL A 191 -2.34 5.14 -26.55
C VAL A 191 -1.75 3.92 -27.24
N ASP A 192 -0.64 3.45 -26.69
CA ASP A 192 0.07 2.23 -27.08
C ASP A 192 0.51 1.46 -25.84
N GLU A 193 1.27 0.38 -26.03
CA GLU A 193 1.75 -0.46 -24.95
C GLU A 193 2.64 0.28 -23.94
N GLN A 194 3.36 1.34 -24.35
CA GLN A 194 4.31 2.05 -23.50
C GLN A 194 3.62 3.06 -22.59
N ASN A 195 2.54 3.70 -23.07
CA ASN A 195 1.88 4.79 -22.34
C ASN A 195 0.48 4.45 -21.79
N ALA A 196 -0.15 3.35 -22.23
CA ALA A 196 -1.52 3.02 -21.83
C ALA A 196 -1.66 2.85 -20.31
N LEU A 197 -0.67 2.25 -19.65
CA LEU A 197 -0.67 2.10 -18.19
C LEU A 197 -0.66 3.45 -17.48
N GLN A 198 0.19 4.39 -17.93
CA GLN A 198 0.26 5.73 -17.36
C GLN A 198 -1.09 6.45 -17.48
N HIS A 199 -1.72 6.38 -18.65
CA HIS A 199 -3.03 7.01 -18.87
C HIS A 199 -4.14 6.34 -18.06
N ALA A 200 -4.13 5.01 -17.94
CA ALA A 200 -5.08 4.28 -17.11
C ALA A 200 -4.95 4.66 -15.63
N CYS A 201 -3.72 4.72 -15.11
CA CYS A 201 -3.44 5.19 -13.74
C CYS A 201 -3.90 6.64 -13.53
N ASN A 202 -3.58 7.54 -14.46
CA ASN A 202 -3.98 8.95 -14.39
C ASN A 202 -5.50 9.14 -14.34
N LEU A 203 -6.26 8.35 -15.11
CA LEU A 203 -7.72 8.36 -15.06
C LEU A 203 -8.24 7.81 -13.72
N ALA A 204 -7.70 6.68 -13.24
CA ALA A 204 -8.12 6.06 -11.99
C ALA A 204 -7.85 6.95 -10.76
N LEU A 205 -6.67 7.58 -10.69
CA LEU A 205 -6.29 8.51 -9.60
C LEU A 205 -7.20 9.74 -9.51
N GLN A 206 -7.76 10.17 -10.64
CA GLN A 206 -8.59 11.38 -10.73
C GLN A 206 -10.10 11.08 -10.61
N ALA A 207 -10.51 9.83 -10.76
CA ALA A 207 -11.90 9.42 -10.62
C ALA A 207 -12.40 9.63 -9.19
N ARG A 208 -13.66 10.06 -9.03
CA ARG A 208 -14.27 10.34 -7.71
C ARG A 208 -15.56 9.59 -7.44
N ARG A 209 -16.20 9.04 -8.46
CA ARG A 209 -17.53 8.42 -8.38
C ARG A 209 -17.54 6.99 -8.90
N SER A 210 -16.92 6.74 -10.03
CA SER A 210 -16.99 5.40 -10.63
C SER A 210 -15.84 5.11 -11.56
N LEU A 211 -15.42 3.85 -11.55
CA LEU A 211 -14.55 3.28 -12.57
C LEU A 211 -15.29 2.10 -13.21
N THR A 212 -15.42 2.09 -14.52
CA THR A 212 -16.07 1.00 -15.25
C THR A 212 -15.08 0.41 -16.24
N ILE A 213 -14.88 -0.91 -16.22
CA ILE A 213 -13.93 -1.60 -17.08
C ILE A 213 -14.66 -2.72 -17.83
N TYR A 214 -14.58 -2.70 -19.15
CA TYR A 214 -15.16 -3.71 -20.02
C TYR A 214 -14.08 -4.55 -20.68
N ALA A 215 -14.33 -5.86 -20.77
CA ALA A 215 -13.44 -6.85 -21.37
C ALA A 215 -12.03 -6.85 -20.74
N ALA A 216 -11.97 -6.69 -19.42
CA ALA A 216 -10.70 -6.61 -18.69
C ALA A 216 -9.81 -7.84 -18.93
N ASP A 217 -10.42 -9.02 -19.12
CA ASP A 217 -9.79 -10.29 -19.48
C ASP A 217 -8.98 -10.25 -20.78
N GLN A 218 -9.32 -9.37 -21.72
CA GLN A 218 -8.57 -9.23 -22.97
C GLN A 218 -7.36 -8.28 -22.85
N ALA A 219 -7.31 -7.46 -21.80
CA ALA A 219 -6.24 -6.49 -21.55
C ALA A 219 -5.56 -6.71 -20.20
N LEU A 220 -5.28 -7.97 -19.85
CA LEU A 220 -4.57 -8.32 -18.62
C LEU A 220 -3.22 -7.60 -18.50
N TRP A 221 -2.52 -7.43 -19.62
CA TRP A 221 -1.25 -6.70 -19.68
C TRP A 221 -1.34 -5.25 -19.16
N LEU A 222 -2.54 -4.65 -19.20
CA LEU A 222 -2.83 -3.30 -18.75
C LEU A 222 -3.40 -3.30 -17.33
N PHE A 223 -4.46 -4.10 -17.09
CA PHE A 223 -5.23 -4.03 -15.84
C PHE A 223 -4.74 -4.97 -14.74
N ASN A 224 -3.87 -5.94 -15.04
CA ASN A 224 -3.20 -6.77 -14.02
C ASN A 224 -1.92 -6.12 -13.47
N GLN A 225 -1.68 -4.84 -13.78
CA GLN A 225 -0.50 -4.13 -13.33
C GLN A 225 -0.72 -3.59 -11.93
N ARG A 226 0.25 -3.83 -11.02
CA ARG A 226 0.19 -3.33 -9.65
C ARG A 226 -0.02 -1.82 -9.60
N ALA A 227 0.66 -1.06 -10.47
CA ALA A 227 0.51 0.40 -10.55
C ALA A 227 -0.94 0.84 -10.82
N PHE A 228 -1.67 0.13 -11.68
CA PHE A 228 -3.07 0.43 -11.98
C PHE A 228 -3.98 0.15 -10.77
N ILE A 229 -3.74 -0.96 -10.09
CA ILE A 229 -4.50 -1.39 -8.90
C ILE A 229 -4.30 -0.41 -7.74
N GLU A 230 -3.06 0.02 -7.50
CA GLU A 230 -2.72 1.06 -6.53
C GLU A 230 -3.41 2.39 -6.86
N SER A 231 -3.49 2.73 -8.15
CA SER A 231 -4.16 3.93 -8.64
C SER A 231 -5.68 3.93 -8.41
N CYS A 232 -6.30 2.76 -8.18
CA CYS A 232 -7.71 2.66 -7.84
C CYS A 232 -7.99 2.91 -6.35
N LYS A 233 -6.98 2.84 -5.47
CA LYS A 233 -7.17 2.98 -4.01
C LYS A 233 -7.78 4.32 -3.60
N PRO A 234 -7.37 5.49 -4.13
CA PRO A 234 -7.96 6.77 -3.75
C PRO A 234 -9.47 6.83 -4.04
N LEU A 235 -9.94 6.23 -5.13
CA LEU A 235 -11.37 6.19 -5.45
C LEU A 235 -12.16 5.44 -4.36
N ILE A 236 -11.59 4.38 -3.80
CA ILE A 236 -12.20 3.54 -2.76
C ILE A 236 -12.20 4.28 -1.41
N THR A 237 -11.11 4.98 -1.07
CA THR A 237 -10.97 5.63 0.23
C THR A 237 -11.63 7.01 0.31
N CYS A 238 -11.76 7.73 -0.80
CA CYS A 238 -12.30 9.09 -0.80
C CYS A 238 -13.84 9.16 -0.83
N ASN A 239 -14.54 8.12 -1.29
CA ASN A 239 -15.99 8.18 -1.44
C ASN A 239 -16.65 6.82 -1.16
N PRO A 240 -17.43 6.67 -0.06
CA PRO A 240 -18.09 5.41 0.28
C PRO A 240 -19.17 4.99 -0.72
N ARG A 241 -19.61 5.89 -1.62
CA ARG A 241 -20.54 5.58 -2.72
C ARG A 241 -19.85 5.27 -4.04
N ALA A 242 -18.52 5.31 -4.09
CA ALA A 242 -17.81 4.98 -5.30
C ALA A 242 -18.01 3.51 -5.68
N ARG A 243 -17.99 3.22 -6.99
CA ARG A 243 -18.14 1.87 -7.52
C ARG A 243 -17.14 1.60 -8.63
N ILE A 244 -16.45 0.47 -8.52
CA ILE A 244 -15.65 -0.13 -9.57
C ILE A 244 -16.46 -1.31 -10.12
N ARG A 245 -16.81 -1.27 -11.41
CA ARG A 245 -17.53 -2.35 -12.08
C ARG A 245 -16.68 -2.90 -13.19
N VAL A 246 -16.39 -4.20 -13.13
CA VAL A 246 -15.57 -4.88 -14.13
C VAL A 246 -16.36 -5.99 -14.77
N LEU A 247 -16.53 -5.91 -16.08
CA LEU A 247 -17.18 -6.95 -16.87
C LEU A 247 -16.13 -7.69 -17.68
N VAL A 248 -16.04 -9.01 -17.50
CA VAL A 248 -15.16 -9.90 -18.26
C VAL A 248 -15.97 -10.73 -19.26
N GLN A 249 -15.39 -11.06 -20.40
CA GLN A 249 -16.05 -11.91 -21.40
C GLN A 249 -15.74 -13.39 -21.17
N ASP A 250 -14.49 -13.71 -20.87
CA ASP A 250 -14.07 -15.05 -20.49
C ASP A 250 -13.36 -15.08 -19.13
N VAL A 251 -13.54 -16.19 -18.41
CA VAL A 251 -12.91 -16.45 -17.10
C VAL A 251 -11.89 -17.55 -17.29
N GLY A 252 -10.76 -17.18 -17.89
CA GLY A 252 -9.63 -18.07 -18.14
C GLY A 252 -8.78 -18.35 -16.90
N LYS A 253 -7.89 -19.35 -16.98
CA LYS A 253 -6.97 -19.71 -15.88
C LYS A 253 -6.09 -18.54 -15.43
N ASP A 254 -5.69 -17.67 -16.35
CA ASP A 254 -4.85 -16.50 -16.07
C ASP A 254 -5.59 -15.40 -15.30
N LEU A 255 -6.92 -15.31 -15.48
CA LEU A 255 -7.77 -14.42 -14.69
C LEU A 255 -8.01 -15.00 -13.28
N LEU A 256 -8.01 -16.32 -13.12
CA LEU A 256 -8.27 -16.99 -11.83
C LEU A 256 -6.99 -17.13 -10.98
N ASN A 257 -5.82 -17.31 -11.60
CA ASN A 257 -4.57 -17.52 -10.89
C ASN A 257 -3.83 -16.19 -10.66
N GLY A 258 -4.03 -15.56 -9.49
CA GLY A 258 -3.21 -14.42 -9.05
C GLY A 258 -3.56 -13.08 -9.72
N HIS A 259 -4.79 -12.92 -10.23
CA HIS A 259 -5.17 -11.70 -10.93
C HIS A 259 -5.59 -10.57 -9.99
N SER A 260 -4.95 -9.42 -10.16
CA SER A 260 -5.08 -8.28 -9.24
C SER A 260 -6.48 -7.64 -9.23
N ILE A 261 -7.24 -7.70 -10.34
CA ILE A 261 -8.66 -7.26 -10.36
C ILE A 261 -9.55 -8.20 -9.54
N VAL A 262 -9.29 -9.50 -9.55
CA VAL A 262 -10.01 -10.45 -8.69
C VAL A 262 -9.62 -10.17 -7.23
N GLY A 263 -8.34 -9.88 -6.98
CA GLY A 263 -7.86 -9.35 -5.70
C GLY A 263 -8.61 -8.09 -5.21
N LEU A 264 -8.90 -7.13 -6.10
CA LEU A 264 -9.70 -5.94 -5.76
C LEU A 264 -11.12 -6.29 -5.30
N MET A 265 -11.75 -7.30 -5.90
CA MET A 265 -13.07 -7.79 -5.51
C MET A 265 -13.05 -8.42 -4.11
N HIS A 266 -12.00 -9.16 -3.74
CA HIS A 266 -11.83 -9.71 -2.40
C HIS A 266 -11.62 -8.64 -1.34
N ARG A 267 -10.75 -7.67 -1.65
CA ARG A 267 -10.35 -6.62 -0.70
C ARG A 267 -11.49 -5.62 -0.44
N PHE A 268 -12.34 -5.35 -1.43
CA PHE A 268 -13.43 -4.38 -1.33
C PHE A 268 -14.72 -4.86 -2.02
N PRO A 269 -15.40 -5.91 -1.51
CA PRO A 269 -16.52 -6.56 -2.21
C PRO A 269 -17.75 -5.66 -2.38
N SER A 270 -17.92 -4.66 -1.51
CA SER A 270 -18.98 -3.66 -1.64
C SER A 270 -18.65 -2.56 -2.64
N PHE A 271 -17.40 -2.42 -3.07
CA PHE A 271 -16.93 -1.34 -3.94
C PHE A 271 -16.54 -1.83 -5.33
N CYS A 272 -15.96 -3.02 -5.43
CA CYS A 272 -15.52 -3.63 -6.68
C CYS A 272 -16.37 -4.86 -6.98
N GLU A 273 -17.17 -4.78 -8.05
CA GLU A 273 -17.94 -5.90 -8.56
C GLU A 273 -17.28 -6.40 -9.85
N VAL A 274 -16.98 -7.70 -9.92
CA VAL A 274 -16.53 -8.37 -11.13
C VAL A 274 -17.62 -9.35 -11.58
N ARG A 275 -18.08 -9.22 -12.82
CA ARG A 275 -19.10 -10.10 -13.39
C ARG A 275 -18.65 -10.61 -14.74
N ARG A 276 -19.21 -11.74 -15.15
CA ARG A 276 -19.00 -12.31 -16.48
C ARG A 276 -20.18 -11.98 -17.39
N GLN A 277 -19.87 -11.55 -18.61
CA GLN A 277 -20.84 -11.38 -19.68
C GLN A 277 -21.61 -12.69 -19.91
N HIS A 278 -22.90 -12.58 -20.21
CA HIS A 278 -23.70 -13.76 -20.55
C HIS A 278 -23.07 -14.52 -21.74
N PRO A 279 -22.87 -15.85 -21.66
CA PRO A 279 -22.15 -16.61 -22.68
C PRO A 279 -22.82 -16.59 -24.06
N ASP A 280 -24.14 -16.39 -24.12
CA ASP A 280 -24.91 -16.31 -25.37
C ASP A 280 -24.68 -15.00 -26.15
N LEU A 281 -24.06 -13.99 -25.53
CA LEU A 281 -23.76 -12.72 -26.18
C LEU A 281 -22.41 -12.80 -26.88
N ALA A 282 -22.39 -12.37 -28.14
CA ALA A 282 -21.16 -12.34 -28.94
C ALA A 282 -20.04 -11.54 -28.24
N PRO A 283 -18.79 -12.03 -28.25
CA PRO A 283 -17.66 -11.32 -27.71
C PRO A 283 -17.39 -10.06 -28.52
N ASP A 284 -17.09 -8.97 -27.82
CA ASP A 284 -16.72 -7.70 -28.43
C ASP A 284 -15.19 -7.54 -28.36
N PRO A 285 -14.49 -7.25 -29.47
CA PRO A 285 -13.03 -7.11 -29.45
C PRO A 285 -12.53 -5.84 -28.75
N ARG A 286 -13.43 -4.91 -28.40
CA ARG A 286 -13.09 -3.64 -27.78
C ARG A 286 -12.91 -3.80 -26.28
N VAL A 287 -11.90 -3.13 -25.76
CA VAL A 287 -11.67 -2.96 -24.32
C VAL A 287 -11.81 -1.48 -24.02
N PHE A 288 -12.58 -1.13 -22.99
CA PHE A 288 -12.65 0.26 -22.56
C PHE A 288 -12.69 0.39 -21.04
N MET A 289 -12.17 1.53 -20.59
CA MET A 289 -12.27 1.99 -19.21
C MET A 289 -12.90 3.38 -19.18
N LEU A 290 -13.89 3.56 -18.30
CA LEU A 290 -14.57 4.81 -18.05
C LEU A 290 -14.24 5.32 -16.65
N ALA A 291 -13.86 6.58 -16.54
CA ALA A 291 -13.65 7.28 -15.29
C ALA A 291 -14.72 8.37 -15.13
N ASP A 292 -15.56 8.22 -14.11
CA ASP A 292 -16.73 9.05 -13.84
C ASP A 292 -17.63 9.23 -15.08
N ASP A 293 -18.01 10.47 -15.39
CA ASP A 293 -18.84 10.82 -16.54
C ASP A 293 -18.05 11.47 -17.69
N ALA A 294 -16.71 11.50 -17.61
CA ALA A 294 -15.86 12.29 -18.50
C ALA A 294 -14.70 11.52 -19.13
N GLY A 295 -14.05 10.62 -18.41
CA GLY A 295 -12.85 9.94 -18.87
C GLY A 295 -13.14 8.66 -19.64
N LEU A 296 -12.45 8.46 -20.76
CA LEU A 296 -12.51 7.24 -21.57
C LEU A 296 -11.11 6.83 -22.01
N LEU A 297 -10.74 5.58 -21.76
CA LEU A 297 -9.67 4.88 -22.45
C LEU A 297 -10.30 3.78 -23.29
N LEU A 298 -10.00 3.73 -24.59
CA LEU A 298 -10.55 2.74 -25.53
C LEU A 298 -9.43 2.08 -26.33
N LEU A 299 -9.40 0.75 -26.30
CA LEU A 299 -8.63 -0.09 -27.21
C LEU A 299 -9.61 -0.73 -28.20
N PRO A 300 -9.61 -0.35 -29.49
CA PRO A 300 -10.56 -0.88 -30.48
C PRO A 300 -10.43 -2.40 -30.70
N LYS A 301 -9.22 -2.92 -30.54
CA LYS A 301 -8.91 -4.36 -30.56
C LYS A 301 -7.86 -4.63 -29.50
N ALA A 302 -8.19 -5.44 -28.49
CA ALA A 302 -7.26 -5.76 -27.41
C ALA A 302 -5.91 -6.33 -27.89
N THR A 303 -5.95 -7.14 -28.97
CA THR A 303 -4.78 -7.77 -29.58
C THR A 303 -3.75 -6.79 -30.15
N MET A 304 -4.18 -5.58 -30.52
CA MET A 304 -3.30 -4.58 -31.12
C MET A 304 -2.56 -3.74 -30.09
N ARG A 305 -2.96 -3.81 -28.80
CA ARG A 305 -2.40 -3.03 -27.68
C ARG A 305 -2.28 -1.53 -27.96
N ASN A 306 -3.17 -1.00 -28.80
CA ASN A 306 -3.22 0.41 -29.16
C ASN A 306 -4.66 0.93 -29.15
N GLY A 307 -4.79 2.24 -29.06
CA GLY A 307 -6.08 2.90 -28.94
C GLY A 307 -5.94 4.38 -28.67
N PHE A 308 -6.84 4.93 -27.88
CA PHE A 308 -6.76 6.32 -27.45
C PHE A 308 -7.38 6.53 -26.07
N VAL A 309 -7.02 7.65 -25.46
CA VAL A 309 -7.62 8.17 -24.24
C VAL A 309 -8.18 9.57 -24.47
N ARG A 310 -9.29 9.88 -23.81
CA ARG A 310 -9.88 11.22 -23.70
C ARG A 310 -10.17 11.48 -22.23
N TYR A 311 -9.71 12.61 -21.73
CA TYR A 311 -9.96 13.03 -20.35
C TYR A 311 -11.29 13.78 -20.20
N ASN A 312 -11.88 14.23 -21.31
CA ASN A 312 -13.19 14.89 -21.32
C ASN A 312 -14.01 14.54 -22.56
N SER A 313 -14.81 13.47 -22.49
CA SER A 313 -15.73 13.04 -23.56
C SER A 313 -17.01 12.43 -22.98
N ARG A 314 -17.88 13.30 -22.47
CA ARG A 314 -19.13 12.90 -21.81
C ARG A 314 -20.07 12.11 -22.71
N ASP A 315 -20.10 12.44 -24.00
CA ASP A 315 -20.92 11.76 -25.00
C ASP A 315 -20.49 10.30 -25.20
N GLN A 316 -19.18 10.07 -25.34
CA GLN A 316 -18.63 8.72 -25.50
C GLN A 316 -18.78 7.91 -24.22
N VAL A 317 -18.56 8.51 -23.05
CA VAL A 317 -18.76 7.87 -21.75
C VAL A 317 -20.22 7.46 -21.57
N ARG A 318 -21.19 8.29 -21.95
CA ARG A 318 -22.61 7.92 -21.94
C ARG A 318 -22.90 6.76 -22.90
N ARG A 319 -22.36 6.80 -24.11
CA ARG A 319 -22.58 5.74 -25.11
C ARG A 319 -22.02 4.39 -24.66
N HIS A 320 -20.78 4.37 -24.19
CA HIS A 320 -20.10 3.15 -23.75
C HIS A 320 -20.62 2.69 -22.40
N GLY A 321 -20.95 3.61 -21.49
CA GLY A 321 -21.59 3.34 -20.21
C GLY A 321 -22.98 2.72 -20.36
N GLY A 322 -23.82 3.25 -21.26
CA GLY A 322 -25.13 2.66 -21.56
C GLY A 322 -25.01 1.23 -22.09
N ARG A 323 -24.07 1.00 -23.03
CA ARG A 323 -23.78 -0.35 -23.53
C ARG A 323 -23.27 -1.28 -22.43
N PHE A 324 -22.39 -0.78 -21.56
CA PHE A 324 -21.91 -1.53 -20.41
C PHE A 324 -23.07 -1.91 -19.48
N ASP A 325 -23.95 -0.97 -19.16
CA ASP A 325 -25.08 -1.19 -18.26
C ASP A 325 -26.08 -2.22 -18.82
N GLU A 326 -26.34 -2.22 -20.14
CA GLU A 326 -27.12 -3.27 -20.83
C GLU A 326 -26.51 -4.66 -20.60
N LEU A 327 -25.20 -4.80 -20.86
CA LEU A 327 -24.49 -6.07 -20.70
C LEU A 327 -24.44 -6.47 -19.22
N TRP A 328 -24.20 -5.51 -18.33
CA TRP A 328 -24.13 -5.69 -16.89
C TRP A 328 -25.45 -6.20 -16.30
N ALA A 329 -26.60 -5.70 -16.79
CA ALA A 329 -27.92 -6.13 -16.33
C ALA A 329 -28.18 -7.62 -16.59
N THR A 330 -27.63 -8.16 -17.68
CA THR A 330 -27.73 -9.59 -18.05
C THR A 330 -26.56 -10.44 -17.55
N SER A 331 -25.53 -9.81 -16.96
CA SER A 331 -24.33 -10.47 -16.48
C SER A 331 -24.54 -11.15 -15.14
N GLN A 332 -23.72 -12.16 -14.87
CA GLN A 332 -23.76 -12.91 -13.60
C GLN A 332 -22.37 -13.00 -12.99
N THR A 333 -22.30 -13.07 -11.66
CA THR A 333 -21.06 -13.43 -10.98
C THR A 333 -20.74 -14.89 -11.29
N ASP A 334 -19.63 -15.11 -12.01
CA ASP A 334 -19.20 -16.43 -12.44
C ASP A 334 -18.93 -17.34 -11.21
N PRO A 335 -19.38 -18.61 -11.21
CA PRO A 335 -19.12 -19.55 -10.11
C PRO A 335 -17.64 -19.71 -9.78
N ALA A 336 -16.75 -19.65 -10.76
CA ALA A 336 -15.30 -19.71 -10.54
C ALA A 336 -14.81 -18.51 -9.75
N LEU A 337 -15.37 -17.31 -9.98
CA LEU A 337 -15.09 -16.11 -9.18
C LEU A 337 -15.70 -16.21 -7.77
N ARG A 338 -16.85 -16.89 -7.62
CA ARG A 338 -17.49 -17.11 -6.30
C ARG A 338 -16.68 -18.03 -5.39
N ARG A 339 -15.95 -19.01 -5.94
CA ARG A 339 -15.10 -19.92 -5.15
C ARG A 339 -14.01 -19.17 -4.37
N PHE A 340 -13.62 -17.99 -4.82
CA PHE A 340 -12.67 -17.15 -4.11
C PHE A 340 -13.35 -16.18 -3.12
N LEU A 341 -14.67 -16.00 -3.18
CA LEU A 341 -15.45 -15.14 -2.27
C LEU A 341 -15.85 -15.84 -0.96
N LEU A 342 -15.59 -17.13 -0.85
CA LEU A 342 -15.77 -17.98 0.34
C LEU A 342 -14.40 -18.36 0.89
#